data_AF-A0A401HW31-F1
#
_entry.id   AF-A0A401HW31-F1
#
_cell.length_a   1.000
_cell.length_b   1.000
_cell.length_c   1.000
_cell.angle_alpha   90.00
_cell.angle_beta   90.00
_cell.angle_gamma   90.00
#
_symmetry.space_group_name_H-M   'P 1'
#
loop_
_entity.id
_entity.type
_entity.pdbx_description
1 polymer ?
#
loop_
_entity_poly.entity_id
_entity_poly.type
_entity_poly.pdbx_seq_one_letter_code
_entity_poly.pdbx_strand_id
1 'polypeptide(L)'
;MRIIVNNQHEATLIKKFLDAAHELGIADLMEQEDATSSQEANEQQLLNSSDYRIVAEAIFWGGPKIEVDASEDELRYEDDDWVTGTCIHCGSETMGTGDGMDPLTYERWIEMNSAESRKKWRCDSCHKHMCGNCGERTYTNEEYGECAECMARGLVPNASQT
;
A
#
# COMPACT_ATOMS: atom_id res chain seq x y z
N MET A 1 12.74 21.21 10.68
CA MET A 1 12.29 19.89 11.17
C MET A 1 12.97 18.80 10.34
N ARG A 2 13.18 17.60 10.89
CA ARG A 2 13.67 16.43 10.15
C ARG A 2 12.68 15.29 10.29
N ILE A 3 12.45 14.55 9.21
CA ILE A 3 11.65 13.33 9.20
C ILE A 3 12.57 12.23 8.71
N ILE A 4 12.71 11.16 9.50
CA ILE A 4 13.54 10.00 9.14
C ILE A 4 12.56 8.88 8.74
N VAL A 5 12.85 8.21 7.63
CA VAL A 5 12.03 7.12 7.09
C VAL A 5 12.92 5.94 6.69
N ASN A 6 12.37 4.73 6.62
CA ASN A 6 13.17 3.53 6.40
C ASN A 6 13.78 3.49 4.98
N ASN A 7 13.00 3.86 3.97
CA ASN A 7 13.37 3.71 2.57
C ASN A 7 12.92 4.88 1.67
N GLN A 8 13.35 4.84 0.41
CA GLN A 8 13.07 5.91 -0.56
C GLN A 8 11.59 5.99 -0.97
N HIS A 9 10.86 4.88 -0.90
CA HIS A 9 9.43 4.85 -1.20
C HIS A 9 8.64 5.64 -0.17
N GLU A 10 8.91 5.42 1.12
CA GLU A 10 8.33 6.20 2.23
C GLU A 10 8.71 7.67 2.15
N ALA A 11 9.97 7.98 1.82
CA ALA A 11 10.41 9.37 1.64
C ALA A 11 9.58 10.07 0.55
N THR A 12 9.28 9.36 -0.52
CA THR A 12 8.47 9.86 -1.62
C THR A 12 7.01 10.03 -1.21
N LEU A 13 6.45 9.11 -0.41
CA LEU A 13 5.10 9.20 0.13
C LEU A 13 4.94 10.44 1.03
N ILE A 14 5.82 10.59 2.01
CA ILE A 14 5.80 11.71 2.96
C ILE A 14 5.94 13.03 2.21
N LYS A 15 6.82 13.11 1.22
CA LYS A 15 6.94 14.30 0.39
C LYS A 15 5.63 14.64 -0.34
N LYS A 16 5.02 13.66 -1.00
CA LYS A 16 3.72 13.86 -1.68
C LYS A 16 2.63 14.32 -0.72
N PHE A 17 2.59 13.75 0.49
CA PHE A 17 1.64 14.15 1.52
C PHE A 17 1.84 15.62 1.93
N LEU A 18 3.08 16.03 2.19
CA LEU A 18 3.39 17.41 2.58
C LEU A 18 3.09 18.41 1.46
N ASP A 19 3.43 18.07 0.21
CA ASP A 19 3.13 18.88 -0.97
C ASP A 19 1.60 19.04 -1.13
N ALA A 20 0.85 17.94 -1.04
CA ALA A 20 -0.62 17.98 -1.12
C ALA A 20 -1.24 18.76 0.05
N ALA A 21 -0.72 18.61 1.26
CA ALA A 21 -1.20 19.33 2.43
C ALA A 21 -0.95 20.85 2.30
N HIS A 22 0.18 21.23 1.71
CA HIS A 22 0.44 22.61 1.35
C HIS A 22 -0.58 23.13 0.33
N GLU A 23 -0.75 22.42 -0.80
CA GLU A 23 -1.62 22.85 -1.91
C GLU A 23 -3.09 22.95 -1.50
N LEU A 24 -3.54 22.05 -0.63
CA LEU A 24 -4.91 22.02 -0.11
C LEU A 24 -5.15 23.02 1.02
N GLY A 25 -4.12 23.73 1.50
CA GLY A 25 -4.26 24.70 2.59
C GLY A 25 -4.67 24.05 3.91
N ILE A 26 -4.14 22.87 4.23
CA ILE A 26 -4.51 22.11 5.44
C ILE A 26 -4.35 22.95 6.71
N ALA A 27 -3.33 23.82 6.78
CA ALA A 27 -3.15 24.71 7.92
C ALA A 27 -4.33 25.68 8.12
N ASP A 28 -4.88 26.23 7.03
CA ASP A 28 -6.02 27.14 7.08
C ASP A 28 -7.30 26.39 7.49
N LEU A 29 -7.44 25.13 7.06
CA LEU A 29 -8.54 24.25 7.49
C LEU A 29 -8.44 23.93 8.99
N MET A 30 -7.24 23.65 9.50
CA MET A 30 -7.03 23.43 10.93
C MET A 30 -7.37 24.68 11.76
N GLU A 31 -6.99 25.87 11.30
CA GLU A 31 -7.35 27.14 11.96
C GLU A 31 -8.87 27.33 12.02
N GLN A 32 -9.57 27.03 10.93
CA GLN A 32 -11.04 27.14 10.86
C GLN A 32 -11.74 26.15 11.80
N GLU A 33 -11.28 24.90 11.86
CA GLU A 33 -11.85 23.88 12.74
C GLU A 33 -11.63 24.21 14.23
N ASP A 34 -10.44 24.69 14.60
CA ASP A 34 -10.14 25.14 15.97
C ASP A 34 -11.00 26.34 16.38
N ALA A 35 -11.15 27.32 15.48
CA ALA A 35 -12.03 28.47 15.72
C ALA A 35 -13.50 28.04 15.88
N THR A 36 -13.98 27.11 15.05
CA THR A 36 -15.36 26.61 15.10
C THR A 36 -15.60 25.82 16.38
N SER A 37 -14.73 24.86 16.69
CA SER A 37 -14.83 24.02 17.90
C SER A 37 -14.79 24.86 19.18
N SER A 38 -13.92 25.87 19.23
CA SER A 38 -13.82 26.77 20.37
C SER A 38 -15.06 27.65 20.54
N GLN A 39 -15.67 28.10 19.45
CA GLN A 39 -16.93 28.83 19.50
C GLN A 39 -18.08 27.95 20.02
N GLU A 40 -18.17 26.71 19.57
CA GLU A 40 -19.21 25.76 20.03
C GLU A 40 -19.05 25.39 21.51
N ALA A 41 -17.81 25.24 21.97
CA ALA A 41 -17.48 24.96 23.38
C ALA A 41 -17.53 26.20 24.28
N ASN A 42 -17.68 27.40 23.72
CA ASN A 42 -17.56 28.68 24.41
C ASN A 42 -16.19 28.84 25.12
N GLU A 43 -15.15 28.30 24.48
CA GLU A 43 -13.76 28.30 24.91
C GLU A 43 -12.93 29.28 24.06
N GLN A 44 -11.72 29.58 24.50
CA GLN A 44 -10.77 30.33 23.68
C GLN A 44 -10.09 29.40 22.69
N GLN A 45 -9.92 29.89 21.46
CA GLN A 45 -9.11 29.23 20.45
C GLN A 45 -7.72 28.91 20.98
N LEU A 46 -7.26 27.67 20.73
CA LEU A 46 -6.00 27.17 21.28
C LEU A 46 -4.79 27.87 20.66
N LEU A 47 -4.82 28.06 19.35
CA LEU A 47 -3.75 28.69 18.58
C LEU A 47 -4.29 29.89 17.83
N ASN A 48 -3.49 30.96 17.73
CA ASN A 48 -3.86 32.10 16.90
C ASN A 48 -3.36 31.92 15.45
N SER A 49 -3.82 32.78 14.54
CA SER A 49 -3.45 32.74 13.12
C SER A 49 -1.94 32.80 12.86
N SER A 50 -1.18 33.49 13.71
CA SER A 50 0.28 33.55 13.57
C SER A 50 0.93 32.23 13.97
N ASP A 51 0.39 31.52 14.96
CA ASP A 51 0.87 30.21 15.36
C ASP A 51 0.66 29.19 14.24
N TYR A 52 -0.55 29.15 13.65
CA TYR A 52 -0.85 28.30 12.49
C TYR A 52 0.08 28.58 11.31
N ARG A 53 0.35 29.86 11.02
CA ARG A 53 1.28 30.24 9.95
C ARG A 53 2.71 29.77 10.21
N ILE A 54 3.20 29.87 11.44
CA ILE A 54 4.54 29.39 11.82
C ILE A 54 4.64 27.87 11.66
N VAL A 55 3.60 27.14 12.10
CA VAL A 55 3.53 25.68 11.97
C VAL A 55 3.47 25.28 10.49
N ALA A 56 2.65 25.98 9.69
CA ALA A 56 2.54 25.75 8.26
C ALA A 56 3.89 25.97 7.55
N GLU A 57 4.60 27.03 7.92
CA GLU A 57 5.94 27.29 7.39
C GLU A 57 6.93 26.18 7.80
N ALA A 58 6.88 25.70 9.04
CA ALA A 58 7.81 24.69 9.53
C ALA A 58 7.57 23.28 8.96
N ILE A 59 6.30 22.93 8.66
CA ILE A 59 5.89 21.58 8.26
C ILE A 59 5.67 21.47 6.75
N PHE A 60 5.04 22.48 6.12
CA PHE A 60 4.59 22.40 4.74
C PHE A 60 5.41 23.28 3.79
N TRP A 61 5.63 24.56 4.11
CA TRP A 61 6.22 25.52 3.15
C TRP A 61 7.76 25.53 3.13
N GLY A 62 8.38 25.44 4.31
CA GLY A 62 9.84 25.41 4.47
C GLY A 62 10.44 24.02 4.27
N GLY A 63 9.59 22.99 4.13
CA GLY A 63 9.95 21.60 3.84
C GLY A 63 10.83 20.96 4.91
N PRO A 64 10.33 20.02 5.73
CA PRO A 64 11.20 19.21 6.57
C PRO A 64 12.22 18.48 5.70
N LYS A 65 13.45 18.33 6.21
CA LYS A 65 14.44 17.49 5.56
C LYS A 65 14.05 16.04 5.77
N ILE A 66 13.72 15.34 4.69
CA ILE A 66 13.43 13.91 4.71
C ILE A 66 14.75 13.15 4.53
N GLU A 67 15.12 12.32 5.51
CA GLU A 67 16.33 11.51 5.53
C GLU A 67 15.94 10.02 5.51
N VAL A 68 16.72 9.21 4.80
CA VAL A 68 16.50 7.75 4.73
C VAL A 68 17.47 7.05 5.66
N ASP A 69 16.96 6.23 6.56
CA ASP A 69 17.72 5.37 7.46
C ASP A 69 17.06 3.99 7.54
N ALA A 70 17.70 3.00 6.94
CA ALA A 70 17.19 1.62 6.87
C ALA A 70 17.14 0.90 8.23
N SER A 71 17.62 1.53 9.31
CA SER A 71 17.47 1.02 10.67
C SER A 71 16.15 1.40 11.33
N GLU A 72 15.40 2.35 10.76
CA GLU A 72 14.06 2.72 11.22
C GLU A 72 13.03 1.65 10.87
N ASP A 73 11.90 1.63 11.57
CA ASP A 73 10.79 0.74 11.24
C ASP A 73 10.09 1.19 9.95
N GLU A 74 9.78 0.23 9.07
CA GLU A 74 9.00 0.50 7.86
C GLU A 74 7.56 0.91 8.16
N LEU A 75 7.02 1.81 7.34
CA LEU A 75 5.61 2.14 7.30
C LEU A 75 4.81 0.91 6.86
N ARG A 76 3.85 0.54 7.71
CA ARG A 76 2.99 -0.62 7.56
C ARG A 76 1.53 -0.19 7.55
N TYR A 77 0.76 -0.85 6.70
CA TYR A 77 -0.69 -0.82 6.69
C TYR A 77 -1.22 -1.64 7.88
N GLU A 78 -2.32 -1.21 8.49
CA GLU A 78 -2.97 -1.96 9.58
C GLU A 78 -3.66 -3.21 9.02
N ASP A 79 -4.02 -4.16 9.89
CA ASP A 79 -4.54 -5.48 9.51
C ASP A 79 -5.82 -5.44 8.64
N ASP A 80 -6.49 -4.29 8.55
CA ASP A 80 -7.70 -4.07 7.73
C ASP A 80 -7.43 -3.35 6.38
N ASP A 81 -6.19 -2.93 6.12
CA ASP A 81 -5.79 -2.20 4.92
C ASP A 81 -5.35 -3.16 3.80
N TRP A 82 -6.34 -3.81 3.20
CA TRP A 82 -6.11 -4.82 2.19
C TRP A 82 -5.95 -4.25 0.77
N VAL A 83 -5.07 -4.86 -0.02
CA VAL A 83 -5.03 -4.61 -1.47
C VAL A 83 -6.25 -5.28 -2.13
N THR A 84 -7.10 -4.48 -2.75
CA THR A 84 -8.22 -4.97 -3.56
C THR A 84 -7.78 -5.17 -5.01
N GLY A 85 -8.30 -6.18 -5.70
CA GLY A 85 -8.00 -6.42 -7.11
C GLY A 85 -9.02 -7.34 -7.78
N THR A 86 -9.08 -7.27 -9.12
CA THR A 86 -9.97 -8.10 -9.93
C THR A 86 -9.21 -9.30 -10.47
N CYS A 87 -9.73 -10.50 -10.25
CA CYS A 87 -9.13 -11.71 -10.81
C CYS A 87 -9.19 -11.68 -12.34
N ILE A 88 -8.04 -11.80 -13.00
CA ILE A 88 -7.94 -11.80 -14.48
C ILE A 88 -8.69 -12.96 -15.14
N HIS A 89 -9.04 -13.98 -14.37
CA HIS A 89 -9.55 -15.27 -14.85
C HIS A 89 -11.06 -15.38 -14.75
N CYS A 90 -11.63 -15.04 -13.59
CA CYS A 90 -13.08 -15.11 -13.36
C CYS A 90 -13.74 -13.75 -13.20
N GLY A 91 -12.97 -12.65 -13.17
CA GLY A 91 -13.48 -11.31 -12.98
C GLY A 91 -13.98 -11.00 -11.56
N SER A 92 -13.80 -11.91 -10.59
CA SER A 92 -14.21 -11.66 -9.21
C SER A 92 -13.35 -10.58 -8.57
N GLU A 93 -13.98 -9.64 -7.88
CA GLU A 93 -13.29 -8.74 -6.97
C GLU A 93 -12.80 -9.52 -5.76
N THR A 94 -11.57 -9.22 -5.33
CA THR A 94 -10.89 -9.90 -4.24
C THR A 94 -10.09 -8.90 -3.43
N MET A 95 -9.83 -9.27 -2.18
CA MET A 95 -9.18 -8.44 -1.18
C MET A 95 -8.20 -9.33 -0.42
N GLY A 96 -6.95 -8.90 -0.26
CA GLY A 96 -5.93 -9.67 0.44
C GLY A 96 -4.50 -9.32 0.05
N THR A 97 -3.53 -9.75 0.87
CA THR A 97 -2.08 -9.71 0.56
C THR A 97 -1.66 -10.83 -0.40
N GLY A 98 -2.55 -11.78 -0.70
CA GLY A 98 -2.35 -12.88 -1.64
C GLY A 98 -1.46 -14.03 -1.14
N ASP A 99 -0.66 -13.82 -0.09
CA ASP A 99 0.26 -14.81 0.49
C ASP A 99 0.15 -14.99 2.01
N GLY A 100 -0.74 -14.25 2.68
CA GLY A 100 -0.94 -14.32 4.14
C GLY A 100 0.24 -13.80 4.97
N MET A 101 1.17 -13.06 4.37
CA MET A 101 2.23 -12.40 5.10
C MET A 101 1.77 -11.02 5.57
N ASP A 102 1.51 -10.90 6.86
CA ASP A 102 1.20 -9.65 7.56
C ASP A 102 2.40 -9.18 8.39
N PRO A 103 2.60 -7.86 8.55
CA PRO A 103 1.81 -6.75 7.98
C PRO A 103 2.32 -6.28 6.59
N LEU A 104 1.45 -5.65 5.81
CA LEU A 104 1.75 -5.13 4.47
C LEU A 104 2.55 -3.82 4.55
N THR A 105 3.77 -3.80 4.00
CA THR A 105 4.62 -2.61 3.97
C THR A 105 4.26 -1.70 2.78
N TYR A 106 4.60 -0.41 2.86
CA TYR A 106 4.29 0.54 1.77
C TYR A 106 4.95 0.15 0.43
N GLU A 107 6.21 -0.29 0.46
CA GLU A 107 6.91 -0.77 -0.73
C GLU A 107 6.18 -1.95 -1.37
N ARG A 108 5.75 -2.92 -0.55
CA ARG A 108 5.02 -4.09 -1.03
C ARG A 108 3.64 -3.73 -1.56
N TRP A 109 2.95 -2.78 -0.94
CA TRP A 109 1.70 -2.25 -1.48
C TRP A 109 1.89 -1.64 -2.87
N ILE A 110 2.99 -0.90 -3.12
CA ILE A 110 3.34 -0.38 -4.45
C ILE A 110 3.54 -1.53 -5.43
N GLU A 111 4.32 -2.55 -5.05
CA GLU A 111 4.59 -3.72 -5.89
C GLU A 111 3.29 -4.44 -6.28
N MET A 112 2.40 -4.69 -5.31
CA MET A 112 1.11 -5.34 -5.53
C MET A 112 0.17 -4.49 -6.41
N ASN A 113 0.29 -3.17 -6.35
CA ASN A 113 -0.46 -2.24 -7.19
C ASN A 113 0.18 -1.98 -8.56
N SER A 114 1.38 -2.48 -8.83
CA SER A 114 2.05 -2.31 -10.12
C SER A 114 1.26 -2.94 -11.26
N ALA A 115 1.39 -2.39 -12.47
CA ALA A 115 0.70 -2.92 -13.65
C ALA A 115 1.06 -4.39 -13.91
N GLU A 116 2.31 -4.78 -13.64
CA GLU A 116 2.83 -6.14 -13.76
C GLU A 116 2.14 -7.10 -12.79
N SER A 117 1.99 -6.72 -11.52
CA SER A 117 1.29 -7.50 -10.51
C SER A 117 -0.20 -7.58 -10.80
N ARG A 118 -0.83 -6.47 -11.19
CA ARG A 118 -2.25 -6.43 -11.58
C ARG A 118 -2.57 -7.35 -12.76
N LYS A 119 -1.68 -7.47 -13.75
CA LYS A 119 -1.82 -8.41 -14.89
C LYS A 119 -1.78 -9.88 -14.48
N LYS A 120 -1.30 -10.20 -13.28
CA LYS A 120 -1.18 -11.56 -12.76
C LYS A 120 -2.13 -11.83 -11.59
N TRP A 121 -2.96 -10.85 -11.21
CA TRP A 121 -3.83 -10.91 -10.04
C TRP A 121 -4.89 -12.01 -10.16
N ARG A 122 -4.98 -12.87 -9.15
CA ARG A 122 -5.84 -14.06 -9.15
C ARG A 122 -6.52 -14.21 -7.79
N CYS A 123 -7.78 -14.63 -7.79
CA CYS A 123 -8.44 -15.07 -6.57
C CYS A 123 -7.92 -16.45 -6.15
N ASP A 124 -8.03 -16.79 -4.86
CA ASP A 124 -7.58 -18.07 -4.31
C ASP A 124 -8.11 -19.28 -5.06
N SER A 125 -9.39 -19.24 -5.45
CA SER A 125 -9.99 -20.32 -6.24
C SER A 125 -9.31 -20.45 -7.60
N CYS A 126 -9.15 -19.36 -8.36
CA CYS A 126 -8.48 -19.42 -9.65
C CYS A 126 -6.99 -19.78 -9.50
N HIS A 127 -6.33 -19.35 -8.43
CA HIS A 127 -4.94 -19.68 -8.13
C HIS A 127 -4.74 -21.19 -7.91
N LYS A 128 -5.63 -21.84 -7.15
CA LYS A 128 -5.60 -23.29 -6.90
C LYS A 128 -5.74 -24.15 -8.16
N HIS A 129 -6.33 -23.60 -9.22
CA HIS A 129 -6.48 -24.27 -10.51
C HIS A 129 -5.42 -23.82 -11.53
N MET A 130 -4.25 -23.38 -11.08
CA MET A 130 -3.12 -23.02 -11.94
C MET A 130 -2.01 -24.04 -11.86
N CYS A 131 -1.41 -24.34 -13.01
CA CYS A 131 -0.27 -25.24 -13.07
C CYS A 131 0.96 -24.53 -12.51
N GLY A 132 1.60 -25.13 -11.50
CA GLY A 132 2.81 -24.57 -10.87
C GLY A 132 4.01 -24.44 -11.82
N ASN A 133 4.00 -25.14 -12.96
CA ASN A 133 5.13 -25.19 -13.88
C ASN A 133 5.05 -24.13 -15.01
N CYS A 134 3.86 -23.84 -15.52
CA CYS A 134 3.67 -22.92 -16.64
C CYS A 134 2.64 -21.80 -16.39
N GLY A 135 1.91 -21.84 -15.27
CA GLY A 135 0.92 -20.82 -14.94
C GLY A 135 -0.34 -20.84 -15.80
N GLU A 136 -0.62 -21.96 -16.48
CA GLU A 136 -1.85 -22.25 -17.25
C GLU A 136 -2.88 -23.04 -16.43
N ARG A 137 -4.18 -22.92 -16.75
CA ARG A 137 -5.25 -23.52 -15.93
C ARG A 137 -5.21 -25.06 -15.95
N THR A 138 -5.31 -25.69 -14.78
CA THR A 138 -5.35 -27.14 -14.58
C THR A 138 -6.78 -27.67 -14.72
N TYR A 139 -7.33 -27.65 -15.94
CA TYR A 139 -8.72 -28.07 -16.17
C TYR A 139 -8.98 -29.58 -16.01
N THR A 140 -7.94 -30.40 -15.87
CA THR A 140 -8.07 -31.85 -16.11
C THR A 140 -7.62 -32.77 -14.98
N ASN A 141 -6.86 -32.29 -13.99
CA ASN A 141 -6.43 -33.16 -12.89
C ASN A 141 -6.03 -32.36 -11.65
N GLU A 142 -7.00 -32.09 -10.76
CA GLU A 142 -6.76 -31.45 -9.47
C GLU A 142 -5.82 -32.27 -8.57
N GLU A 143 -5.71 -33.58 -8.82
CA GLU A 143 -4.89 -34.53 -8.07
C GLU A 143 -3.37 -34.32 -8.27
N TYR A 144 -2.95 -33.71 -9.39
CA TYR A 144 -1.53 -33.53 -9.74
C TYR A 144 -1.09 -32.06 -9.87
N GLY A 145 -2.01 -31.10 -9.86
CA GLY A 145 -1.67 -29.66 -9.97
C GLY A 145 -0.99 -29.25 -11.29
N GLU A 146 -1.14 -30.05 -12.35
CA GLU A 146 -0.49 -29.84 -13.66
C GLU A 146 -1.50 -29.66 -14.79
N CYS A 147 -1.16 -28.82 -15.79
CA CYS A 147 -1.98 -28.65 -16.99
C CYS A 147 -1.67 -29.74 -18.04
N ALA A 148 -2.63 -30.01 -18.93
CA ALA A 148 -2.52 -31.03 -19.97
C ALA A 148 -1.28 -30.85 -20.87
N GLU A 149 -0.84 -29.61 -21.09
CA GLU A 149 0.31 -29.31 -21.93
C GLU A 149 1.65 -29.63 -21.25
N CYS A 150 1.78 -29.38 -19.94
CA CYS A 150 2.96 -29.77 -19.17
C CYS A 150 3.09 -31.29 -19.05
N MET A 151 1.96 -31.98 -18.82
CA MET A 151 1.92 -33.44 -18.81
C MET A 151 2.29 -34.03 -20.18
N ALA A 152 1.79 -33.46 -21.27
CA ALA A 152 2.10 -33.92 -22.62
C ALA A 152 3.57 -33.70 -23.02
N ARG A 153 4.25 -32.72 -22.42
CA ARG A 153 5.66 -32.42 -22.67
C ARG A 153 6.62 -33.23 -21.79
N GLY A 154 6.12 -34.05 -20.87
CA GLY A 154 6.95 -34.84 -19.96
C GLY A 154 7.84 -33.96 -19.07
N LEU A 155 7.42 -32.73 -18.79
CA LEU A 155 8.13 -31.81 -17.91
C LEU A 155 7.92 -32.26 -16.46
N VAL A 156 8.67 -33.28 -16.05
CA VAL A 156 8.66 -33.81 -14.68
C VAL A 156 9.01 -32.67 -13.72
N PRO A 157 8.25 -32.46 -12.63
CA PRO A 157 8.60 -31.43 -11.67
C PRO A 157 9.97 -31.72 -11.06
N ASN A 158 10.78 -30.67 -10.89
CA ASN A 158 11.78 -30.68 -9.83
C ASN A 158 11.00 -30.80 -8.52
N ALA A 159 10.85 -32.03 -8.03
CA ALA A 159 10.45 -32.31 -6.67
C ALA A 159 11.54 -31.75 -5.75
N SER A 160 11.40 -30.49 -5.37
CA SER A 160 12.27 -29.78 -4.42
C SER A 160 11.52 -28.51 -4.01
N GLN A 161 11.11 -28.24 -2.79
CA GLN A 161 11.26 -28.88 -1.48
C GLN A 161 10.04 -28.46 -0.64
N THR A 162 9.77 -29.26 0.39
CA THR A 162 8.94 -28.99 1.59
C THR A 162 8.85 -27.55 2.04
#